data_AF-A0A2N3LUI8-F1
#
_entry.id   AF-A0A2N3LUI8-F1
#
_cell.length_a   1.000
_cell.length_b   1.000
_cell.length_c   1.000
_cell.angle_alpha   90.00
_cell.angle_beta   90.00
_cell.angle_gamma   90.00
#
_symmetry.space_group_name_H-M   'P 1'
#
loop_
_entity.id
_entity.type
_entity.pdbx_description
1 polymer ?
#
loop_
_entity_poly.entity_id
_entity_poly.type
_entity_poly.pdbx_seq_one_letter_code
_entity_poly.pdbx_strand_id
1 'polypeptide(L)'
;MESRPALQWPLVSAGETPPGGAFTVATADPDSARAAIAAGARGVLVAVTDDFDPADRMAVALSVAEAELGLANGALSLILEIAGPAAALRLGRGLPASRRLAAIGIDLDGFGHGAAGAADAPRLVAAGLVALAGAALGLPVYLTGAGSLLPTGVPAIAGFTHLLADAEGRPRSAARSF
;
A
#
# COMPACT_ATOMS: atom_id res chain seq x y z
N MET A 1 -6.11 -21.35 3.01
CA MET A 1 -5.58 -20.03 2.65
C MET A 1 -6.80 -19.15 2.43
N GLU A 2 -7.24 -18.41 3.44
CA GLU A 2 -8.37 -17.49 3.26
C GLU A 2 -7.96 -16.46 2.21
N SER A 3 -8.73 -16.40 1.12
CA SER A 3 -8.63 -15.34 0.13
C SER A 3 -8.66 -14.01 0.87
N ARG A 4 -7.61 -13.20 0.77
CA ARG A 4 -7.59 -11.82 1.26
C ARG A 4 -7.95 -10.90 0.09
N PRO A 5 -9.25 -10.58 -0.11
CA PRO A 5 -9.74 -9.86 -1.30
C PRO A 5 -9.29 -8.41 -1.40
N ALA A 6 -8.55 -7.89 -0.41
CA ALA A 6 -8.05 -6.51 -0.40
C ALA A 6 -7.17 -6.19 -1.62
N LEU A 7 -6.46 -7.19 -2.12
CA LEU A 7 -5.73 -7.13 -3.38
C LEU A 7 -6.60 -7.50 -4.61
N GLN A 8 -7.89 -7.27 -4.56
CA GLN A 8 -8.75 -7.29 -5.76
C GLN A 8 -9.66 -6.06 -5.79
N TRP A 9 -9.66 -5.27 -4.72
CA TRP A 9 -10.47 -4.08 -4.60
C TRP A 9 -9.82 -2.90 -5.33
N PRO A 10 -10.62 -2.07 -6.03
CA PRO A 10 -10.13 -0.83 -6.62
C PRO A 10 -9.47 0.04 -5.55
N LEU A 11 -8.37 0.69 -5.92
CA LEU A 11 -7.64 1.61 -5.05
C LEU A 11 -7.93 3.05 -5.47
N VAL A 12 -8.41 3.88 -4.54
CA VAL A 12 -8.75 5.30 -4.77
C VAL A 12 -8.01 6.20 -3.78
N SER A 13 -7.73 7.44 -4.16
CA SER A 13 -7.17 8.42 -3.23
C SER A 13 -8.25 8.92 -2.27
N ALA A 14 -7.84 9.36 -1.07
CA ALA A 14 -8.77 10.01 -0.16
C ALA A 14 -9.41 11.25 -0.81
N GLY A 15 -10.73 11.38 -0.69
CA GLY A 15 -11.51 12.45 -1.30
C GLY A 15 -12.01 12.16 -2.72
N GLU A 16 -11.59 11.06 -3.34
CA GLU A 16 -12.15 10.62 -4.63
C GLU A 16 -13.51 9.93 -4.47
N THR A 17 -14.28 9.89 -5.56
CA THR A 17 -15.62 9.27 -5.54
C THR A 17 -15.49 7.75 -5.36
N PRO A 18 -16.19 7.16 -4.38
CA PRO A 18 -16.19 5.72 -4.17
C PRO A 18 -16.66 4.96 -5.42
N PRO A 19 -15.97 3.89 -5.84
CA PRO A 19 -16.55 2.95 -6.78
C PRO A 19 -17.70 2.22 -6.07
N GLY A 20 -18.78 1.87 -6.78
CA GLY A 20 -20.00 1.28 -6.21
C GLY A 20 -19.87 -0.14 -5.60
N GLY A 21 -18.73 -0.49 -4.99
CA GLY A 21 -18.42 -1.76 -4.35
C GLY A 21 -17.31 -1.63 -3.31
N ALA A 22 -16.76 -2.75 -2.80
CA ALA A 22 -15.65 -2.71 -1.85
C ALA A 22 -14.39 -2.14 -2.51
N PHE A 23 -13.74 -1.19 -1.83
CA PHE A 23 -12.57 -0.49 -2.33
C PHE A 23 -11.50 -0.30 -1.24
N THR A 24 -10.31 0.06 -1.67
CA THR A 24 -9.19 0.46 -0.83
C THR A 24 -8.97 1.95 -0.96
N VAL A 25 -8.79 2.67 0.15
CA VAL A 25 -8.42 4.09 0.13
C VAL A 25 -6.93 4.24 0.42
N ALA A 26 -6.23 5.09 -0.33
CA ALA A 26 -4.86 5.48 -0.05
C ALA A 26 -4.84 6.69 0.90
N THR A 27 -4.44 6.50 2.15
CA THR A 27 -4.24 7.59 3.11
C THR A 27 -3.43 7.20 4.34
N ALA A 28 -2.64 8.15 4.85
CA ALA A 28 -1.97 8.06 6.15
C ALA A 28 -2.76 8.75 7.28
N ASP A 29 -3.85 9.47 6.96
CA ASP A 29 -4.70 10.17 7.92
C ASP A 29 -5.86 9.26 8.41
N PRO A 30 -5.92 8.93 9.72
CA PRO A 30 -6.98 8.10 10.30
C PRO A 30 -8.39 8.65 10.10
N ASP A 31 -8.57 9.96 10.09
CA ASP A 31 -9.90 10.57 9.96
C ASP A 31 -10.42 10.44 8.54
N SER A 32 -9.56 10.70 7.54
CA SER A 32 -9.83 10.42 6.13
C SER A 32 -10.13 8.93 5.90
N ALA A 33 -9.38 8.03 6.53
CA ALA A 33 -9.64 6.59 6.43
C ALA A 33 -11.03 6.23 7.00
N ARG A 34 -11.39 6.78 8.17
CA ARG A 34 -12.70 6.55 8.80
C ARG A 34 -13.84 7.01 7.89
N ALA A 35 -13.72 8.18 7.28
CA ALA A 35 -14.71 8.69 6.33
C ALA A 35 -14.88 7.76 5.11
N ALA A 36 -13.78 7.27 4.55
CA ALA A 36 -13.82 6.32 3.43
C ALA A 36 -14.43 4.97 3.82
N ILE A 37 -14.14 4.46 5.03
CA ILE A 37 -14.72 3.20 5.54
C ILE A 37 -16.23 3.32 5.69
N ALA A 38 -16.72 4.45 6.21
CA ALA A 38 -18.15 4.76 6.28
C ALA A 38 -18.79 4.81 4.88
N ALA A 39 -18.03 5.25 3.86
CA ALA A 39 -18.45 5.24 2.46
C ALA A 39 -18.31 3.88 1.75
N GLY A 40 -17.83 2.84 2.44
CA GLY A 40 -17.73 1.47 1.90
C GLY A 40 -16.31 0.93 1.71
N ALA A 41 -15.27 1.68 2.08
CA ALA A 41 -13.90 1.18 2.00
C ALA A 41 -13.74 -0.03 2.93
N ARG A 42 -12.98 -1.02 2.47
CA ARG A 42 -12.63 -2.23 3.22
C ARG A 42 -11.11 -2.43 3.31
N GLY A 43 -10.34 -1.70 2.52
CA GLY A 43 -8.88 -1.61 2.63
C GLY A 43 -8.42 -0.18 2.88
N VAL A 44 -7.30 -0.03 3.57
CA VAL A 44 -6.55 1.23 3.66
C VAL A 44 -5.11 0.96 3.27
N LEU A 45 -4.57 1.72 2.32
CA LEU A 45 -3.18 1.70 1.93
C LEU A 45 -2.48 2.90 2.56
N VAL A 46 -1.41 2.62 3.30
CA VAL A 46 -0.53 3.62 3.91
C VAL A 46 0.82 3.57 3.21
N ALA A 47 1.19 4.66 2.55
CA ALA A 47 2.55 4.85 2.05
C ALA A 47 3.47 5.29 3.19
N VAL A 48 4.64 4.66 3.30
CA VAL A 48 5.64 4.94 4.33
C VAL A 48 6.98 5.30 3.69
N THR A 49 7.51 6.46 4.04
CA THR A 49 8.77 6.98 3.49
C THR A 49 9.94 6.73 4.43
N ASP A 50 9.74 7.04 5.72
CA ASP A 50 10.81 7.11 6.72
C ASP A 50 10.72 6.02 7.79
N ASP A 51 9.52 5.81 8.33
CA ASP A 51 9.22 4.83 9.38
C ASP A 51 7.80 4.27 9.26
N PHE A 52 7.42 3.38 10.18
CA PHE A 52 6.14 2.69 10.19
C PHE A 52 5.12 3.29 11.15
N ASP A 53 5.42 4.41 11.81
CA ASP A 53 4.52 5.04 12.78
C ASP A 53 3.14 5.41 12.17
N PRO A 54 3.05 5.89 10.91
CA PRO A 54 1.75 6.08 10.25
C PRO A 54 0.96 4.78 10.09
N ALA A 55 1.62 3.67 9.76
CA ALA A 55 0.98 2.37 9.57
C ALA A 55 0.50 1.77 10.89
N ASP A 56 1.30 1.91 11.96
CA ASP A 56 0.93 1.44 13.30
C ASP A 56 -0.26 2.24 13.85
N ARG A 57 -0.26 3.57 13.70
CA ARG A 57 -1.43 4.41 14.03
C ARG A 57 -2.67 4.01 13.24
N MET A 58 -2.51 3.72 11.95
CA MET A 58 -3.62 3.27 11.11
C MET A 58 -4.16 1.90 11.57
N ALA A 59 -3.29 0.95 11.93
CA ALA A 59 -3.72 -0.36 12.44
C ALA A 59 -4.60 -0.24 13.70
N VAL A 60 -4.27 0.69 14.60
CA VAL A 60 -5.10 1.01 15.77
C VAL A 60 -6.41 1.64 15.33
N ALA A 61 -6.38 2.64 14.45
CA ALA A 61 -7.57 3.30 13.95
C ALA A 61 -8.56 2.33 13.28
N LEU A 62 -8.07 1.37 12.49
CA LEU A 62 -8.89 0.32 11.90
C LEU A 62 -9.55 -0.58 12.95
N SER A 63 -8.84 -0.88 14.04
CA SER A 63 -9.40 -1.67 15.15
C SER A 63 -10.56 -0.94 15.83
N VAL A 64 -10.41 0.37 16.02
CA VAL A 64 -11.46 1.23 16.58
C VAL A 64 -12.64 1.30 15.62
N ALA A 65 -12.40 1.52 14.33
CA ALA A 65 -13.45 1.59 13.31
C ALA A 65 -14.25 0.29 13.19
N GLU A 66 -13.59 -0.88 13.28
CA GLU A 66 -14.30 -2.17 13.32
C GLU A 66 -15.24 -2.27 14.51
N ALA A 67 -14.78 -1.86 15.70
CA ALA A 67 -15.60 -1.88 16.91
C ALA A 67 -16.77 -0.91 16.84
N GLU A 68 -16.54 0.33 16.37
CA GLU A 68 -17.57 1.37 16.23
C GLU A 68 -18.67 0.96 15.23
N LEU A 69 -18.29 0.25 14.15
CA LEU A 69 -19.20 -0.17 13.09
C LEU A 69 -19.77 -1.58 13.30
N GLY A 70 -19.42 -2.26 14.40
CA GLY A 70 -19.87 -3.63 14.69
C GLY A 70 -19.37 -4.66 13.67
N LEU A 71 -18.21 -4.41 13.04
CA LEU A 71 -17.59 -5.33 12.08
C LEU A 71 -16.84 -6.44 12.82
N ALA A 72 -16.67 -7.58 12.15
CA ALA A 72 -15.81 -8.64 12.65
C ALA A 72 -14.35 -8.15 12.77
N ASN A 73 -13.62 -8.67 13.76
CA ASN A 73 -12.20 -8.38 13.92
C ASN A 73 -11.42 -8.82 12.68
N GLY A 74 -10.68 -7.90 12.05
CA GLY A 74 -9.95 -8.14 10.80
C GLY A 74 -10.80 -8.03 9.54
N ALA A 75 -12.03 -7.48 9.63
CA ALA A 75 -12.85 -7.15 8.47
C ALA A 75 -12.24 -6.02 7.62
N LEU A 76 -11.42 -5.15 8.23
CA LEU A 76 -10.69 -4.09 7.54
C LEU A 76 -9.23 -4.52 7.31
N SER A 77 -8.76 -4.27 6.10
CA SER A 77 -7.41 -4.62 5.66
C SER A 77 -6.48 -3.41 5.67
N LEU A 78 -5.26 -3.60 6.15
CA LEU A 78 -4.17 -2.63 6.04
C LEU A 78 -3.20 -3.09 4.95
N ILE A 79 -2.84 -2.18 4.03
CA ILE A 79 -1.83 -2.39 3.01
C ILE A 79 -0.70 -1.39 3.27
N LEU A 80 0.54 -1.86 3.26
CA LEU A 80 1.72 -1.02 3.46
C LEU A 80 2.43 -0.81 2.13
N GLU A 81 2.69 0.43 1.72
CA GLU A 81 3.51 0.73 0.55
C GLU A 81 4.84 1.35 0.99
N ILE A 82 5.95 0.67 0.75
CA ILE A 82 7.30 1.18 1.02
C ILE A 82 7.67 2.19 -0.06
N ALA A 83 7.62 3.47 0.27
CA ALA A 83 7.80 4.58 -0.68
C ALA A 83 9.13 5.33 -0.51
N GLY A 84 10.03 4.84 0.34
CA GLY A 84 11.34 5.48 0.56
C GLY A 84 12.43 4.53 1.07
N PRO A 85 13.71 4.91 0.90
CA PRO A 85 14.85 4.10 1.30
C PRO A 85 14.96 3.92 2.82
N ALA A 86 14.54 4.91 3.61
CA ALA A 86 14.53 4.81 5.06
C ALA A 86 13.51 3.76 5.54
N ALA A 87 12.29 3.76 5.00
CA ALA A 87 11.30 2.72 5.27
C ALA A 87 11.76 1.31 4.85
N ALA A 88 12.44 1.17 3.70
CA ALA A 88 13.00 -0.13 3.29
C ALA A 88 14.10 -0.63 4.25
N LEU A 89 14.96 0.26 4.75
CA LEU A 89 15.94 -0.10 5.78
C LEU A 89 15.27 -0.51 7.09
N ARG A 90 14.16 0.13 7.47
CA ARG A 90 13.37 -0.22 8.65
C ARG A 90 12.74 -1.60 8.52
N LEU A 91 12.25 -1.97 7.34
CA LEU A 91 11.72 -3.30 7.03
C LEU A 91 12.73 -4.41 7.38
N GLY A 92 14.02 -4.19 7.07
CA GLY A 92 15.10 -5.13 7.40
C GLY A 92 15.40 -5.24 8.90
N ARG A 93 14.89 -4.32 9.74
CA ARG A 93 15.06 -4.31 11.20
C ARG A 93 13.83 -4.83 11.95
N GLY A 94 12.67 -4.87 11.30
CA GLY A 94 11.42 -5.29 11.90
C GLY A 94 10.23 -4.93 11.03
N LEU A 95 9.10 -5.57 11.30
CA LEU A 95 7.86 -5.41 10.55
C LEU A 95 6.81 -4.72 11.44
N PRO A 96 5.90 -3.92 10.87
CA PRO A 96 4.80 -3.34 11.65
C PRO A 96 3.98 -4.45 12.30
N ALA A 97 3.70 -4.29 13.58
CA ALA A 97 3.06 -5.31 14.41
C ALA A 97 1.54 -5.28 14.23
N SER A 98 1.04 -5.69 13.06
CA SER A 98 -0.40 -5.68 12.79
C SER A 98 -0.89 -6.97 12.14
N ARG A 99 -1.87 -7.61 12.79
CA ARG A 99 -2.62 -8.75 12.21
C ARG A 99 -3.50 -8.33 11.02
N ARG A 100 -3.73 -7.03 10.82
CA ARG A 100 -4.52 -6.48 9.70
C ARG A 100 -3.70 -6.32 8.43
N LEU A 101 -2.39 -6.52 8.50
CA LEU A 101 -1.52 -6.40 7.33
C LEU A 101 -1.92 -7.46 6.31
N ALA A 102 -2.49 -7.00 5.20
CA ALA A 102 -3.04 -7.82 4.14
C ALA A 102 -2.06 -7.96 2.96
N ALA A 103 -1.20 -6.96 2.74
CA ALA A 103 -0.20 -6.94 1.68
C ALA A 103 0.93 -5.93 1.97
N ILE A 104 2.07 -6.11 1.32
CA ILE A 104 3.18 -5.15 1.34
C ILE A 104 3.58 -4.81 -0.11
N GLY A 105 3.64 -3.52 -0.40
CA GLY A 105 4.07 -2.96 -1.68
C GLY A 105 5.38 -2.22 -1.58
N ILE A 106 5.96 -1.89 -2.73
CA ILE A 106 7.07 -0.94 -2.83
C ILE A 106 6.84 0.00 -4.02
N ASP A 107 7.03 1.30 -3.81
CA ASP A 107 7.08 2.30 -4.88
C ASP A 107 8.54 2.54 -5.29
N LEU A 108 8.91 2.04 -6.47
CA LEU A 108 10.25 2.14 -7.04
C LEU A 108 10.61 3.58 -7.45
N ASP A 109 9.62 4.43 -7.69
CA ASP A 109 9.90 5.82 -8.04
C ASP A 109 10.24 6.68 -6.81
N GLY A 110 9.73 6.30 -5.63
CA GLY A 110 10.09 6.92 -4.35
C GLY A 110 11.59 6.87 -4.05
N PHE A 111 12.31 5.93 -4.67
CA PHE A 111 13.77 5.79 -4.57
C PHE A 111 14.55 6.68 -5.55
N GLY A 112 13.88 7.32 -6.50
CA GLY A 112 14.51 8.20 -7.50
C GLY A 112 14.80 9.63 -7.00
N HIS A 113 14.16 10.07 -5.92
CA HIS A 113 14.33 11.43 -5.38
C HIS A 113 15.56 11.51 -4.47
N GLY A 114 16.74 11.68 -5.07
CA GLY A 114 17.99 11.98 -4.34
C GLY A 114 19.22 11.19 -4.76
N ALA A 115 19.08 10.19 -5.63
CA ALA A 115 20.21 9.40 -6.12
C ALA A 115 20.86 10.06 -7.35
N ALA A 116 22.01 10.70 -7.16
CA ALA A 116 22.89 11.07 -8.27
C ALA A 116 23.63 9.80 -8.76
N GLY A 117 23.04 9.05 -9.69
CA GLY A 117 23.65 7.83 -10.24
C GLY A 117 22.63 6.73 -10.60
N ALA A 118 23.12 5.56 -11.02
CA ALA A 118 22.29 4.42 -11.43
C ALA A 118 21.33 3.98 -10.31
N ALA A 119 20.08 4.42 -10.40
CA ALA A 119 19.05 4.18 -9.39
C ALA A 119 18.56 2.72 -9.33
N ASP A 120 18.99 1.88 -10.27
CA ASP A 120 18.48 0.51 -10.42
C ASP A 120 18.95 -0.42 -9.30
N ALA A 121 20.21 -0.31 -8.85
CA ALA A 121 20.71 -1.18 -7.78
C ALA A 121 20.01 -0.94 -6.42
N PRO A 122 19.86 0.31 -5.92
CA PRO A 122 19.08 0.57 -4.70
C PRO A 122 17.61 0.15 -4.82
N ARG A 123 16.98 0.37 -5.98
CA ARG A 123 15.60 -0.06 -6.26
C ARG A 123 15.44 -1.58 -6.17
N LEU A 124 16.36 -2.33 -6.80
CA LEU A 124 16.32 -3.79 -6.79
C LEU A 124 16.59 -4.38 -5.39
N VAL A 125 17.49 -3.77 -4.61
CA VAL A 125 17.73 -4.19 -3.22
C VAL A 125 16.47 -3.96 -2.37
N ALA A 126 15.83 -2.80 -2.48
CA ALA A 126 14.60 -2.52 -1.76
C ALA A 126 13.45 -3.45 -2.18
N ALA A 127 13.30 -3.72 -3.48
CA ALA A 127 12.35 -4.69 -4.00
C ALA A 127 12.58 -6.09 -3.43
N GLY A 128 13.86 -6.52 -3.35
CA GLY A 128 14.24 -7.79 -2.74
C GLY A 128 13.91 -7.88 -1.25
N LEU A 129 14.14 -6.81 -0.49
CA LEU A 129 13.76 -6.74 0.93
C LEU A 129 12.25 -6.86 1.12
N VAL A 130 11.46 -6.20 0.28
CA VAL A 130 10.00 -6.22 0.32
C VAL A 130 9.45 -7.59 -0.07
N ALA A 131 10.03 -8.23 -1.10
CA ALA A 131 9.72 -9.61 -1.45
C ALA A 131 10.02 -10.59 -0.30
N LEU A 132 11.19 -10.43 0.35
CA LEU A 132 11.59 -11.27 1.48
C LEU A 132 10.67 -11.08 2.69
N ALA A 133 10.30 -9.84 3.01
CA ALA A 133 9.38 -9.53 4.09
C ALA A 133 7.98 -10.13 3.85
N GLY A 134 7.45 -9.99 2.64
CA GLY A 134 6.18 -10.60 2.28
C GLY A 134 6.22 -12.12 2.38
N ALA A 135 7.28 -12.75 1.88
CA ALA A 135 7.48 -14.20 2.00
C ALA A 135 7.56 -14.64 3.47
N ALA A 136 8.31 -13.93 4.31
CA ALA A 136 8.44 -14.22 5.74
C ALA A 136 7.11 -14.10 6.50
N LEU A 137 6.21 -13.22 6.06
CA LEU A 137 4.89 -13.02 6.65
C LEU A 137 3.78 -13.82 5.98
N GLY A 138 4.07 -14.57 4.90
CA GLY A 138 3.05 -15.22 4.07
C GLY A 138 2.07 -14.23 3.43
N LEU A 139 2.54 -13.01 3.15
CA LEU A 139 1.76 -11.93 2.56
C LEU A 139 2.03 -11.80 1.07
N PRO A 140 1.02 -11.44 0.26
CA PRO A 140 1.26 -11.06 -1.11
C PRO A 140 2.05 -9.74 -1.19
N VAL A 141 2.86 -9.63 -2.24
CA VAL A 141 3.76 -8.50 -2.47
C VAL A 141 3.48 -7.83 -3.80
N TYR A 142 3.64 -6.51 -3.86
CA TYR A 142 3.56 -5.73 -5.09
C TYR A 142 4.66 -4.64 -5.16
N LEU A 143 4.87 -4.08 -6.35
CA LEU A 143 5.83 -3.09 -6.89
C LEU A 143 5.09 -2.06 -7.78
N THR A 144 5.15 -0.78 -7.44
CA THR A 144 4.63 0.36 -8.22
C THR A 144 5.80 1.23 -8.71
N GLY A 145 5.59 2.09 -9.71
CA GLY A 145 6.58 3.03 -10.26
C GLY A 145 6.82 2.92 -11.78
N ALA A 146 7.42 3.92 -12.41
CA ALA A 146 7.62 4.00 -13.86
C ALA A 146 8.43 2.83 -14.44
N GLY A 147 9.33 2.24 -13.64
CA GLY A 147 10.08 1.03 -14.02
C GLY A 147 9.30 -0.29 -13.83
N SER A 148 8.13 -0.26 -13.21
CA SER A 148 7.28 -1.44 -12.99
C SER A 148 6.21 -1.63 -14.07
N LEU A 149 6.22 -0.79 -15.12
CA LEU A 149 5.28 -0.85 -16.23
C LEU A 149 6.01 -1.16 -17.54
N LEU A 150 5.40 -2.00 -18.37
CA LEU A 150 5.69 -2.11 -19.80
C LEU A 150 5.48 -0.74 -20.48
N PRO A 151 6.09 -0.49 -21.64
CA PRO A 151 5.83 0.71 -22.45
C PRO A 151 4.35 0.95 -22.79
N THR A 152 3.52 -0.08 -22.66
CA THR A 152 2.07 -0.05 -22.84
C THR A 152 1.29 0.45 -21.62
N GLY A 153 1.96 0.76 -20.50
CA GLY A 153 1.32 1.14 -19.23
C GLY A 153 0.81 -0.04 -18.39
N VAL A 154 1.00 -1.26 -18.85
CA VAL A 154 0.63 -2.50 -18.16
C VAL A 154 1.77 -2.91 -17.20
N PRO A 155 1.52 -3.45 -16.00
CA PRO A 155 2.58 -3.94 -15.13
C PRO A 155 3.55 -4.92 -15.82
N ALA A 156 4.85 -4.69 -15.64
CA ALA A 156 5.93 -5.51 -16.19
C ALA A 156 6.08 -6.87 -15.50
N ILE A 157 5.38 -7.07 -14.38
CA ILE A 157 5.34 -8.33 -13.64
C ILE A 157 3.87 -8.79 -13.58
N ALA A 158 3.62 -10.06 -13.88
CA ALA A 158 2.29 -10.64 -13.77
C ALA A 158 1.89 -10.85 -12.29
N GLY A 159 0.63 -10.59 -11.94
CA GLY A 159 0.12 -10.66 -10.56
C GLY A 159 -0.18 -9.30 -9.91
N PHE A 160 -0.03 -8.23 -10.69
CA PHE A 160 -0.32 -6.85 -10.28
C PHE A 160 -1.74 -6.44 -10.61
N THR A 161 -2.60 -6.36 -9.59
CA THR A 161 -3.99 -5.90 -9.70
C THR A 161 -4.24 -4.53 -9.05
N HIS A 162 -3.23 -3.91 -8.41
CA HIS A 162 -3.38 -2.64 -7.66
C HIS A 162 -2.51 -1.56 -8.25
N LEU A 163 -3.12 -0.71 -9.07
CA LEU A 163 -2.53 0.56 -9.46
C LEU A 163 -3.55 1.62 -9.06
N LEU A 164 -3.14 2.63 -8.30
CA LEU A 164 -3.91 3.88 -8.32
C LEU A 164 -3.85 4.36 -9.75
N ALA A 165 -4.99 4.64 -10.36
CA ALA A 165 -5.02 5.36 -11.62
C ALA A 165 -5.08 6.86 -11.33
N ASP A 166 -4.40 7.68 -12.13
CA ASP A 166 -4.79 9.08 -12.29
C ASP A 166 -6.11 9.19 -13.07
N ALA A 167 -6.60 10.41 -13.27
CA ALA A 167 -7.84 10.66 -14.01
C ALA A 167 -7.77 10.15 -15.46
N GLU A 168 -6.56 9.98 -16.00
CA GLU A 168 -6.25 9.48 -17.33
C GLU A 168 -6.07 7.95 -17.38
N GLY A 169 -6.30 7.25 -16.27
CA GLY A 169 -6.19 5.79 -16.19
C GLY A 169 -4.76 5.28 -16.02
N ARG A 170 -3.78 6.15 -15.78
CA ARG A 170 -2.36 5.77 -15.67
C ARG A 170 -1.99 5.39 -14.25
N PRO A 171 -1.14 4.37 -14.07
CA PRO A 171 -0.69 3.97 -12.75
C PRO A 171 0.07 5.09 -12.02
N ARG A 172 -0.25 5.33 -10.75
CA ARG A 172 0.44 6.25 -9.84
C ARG A 172 0.61 5.64 -8.44
N SER A 173 1.47 6.26 -7.64
CA SER A 173 1.77 5.87 -6.26
C SER A 173 0.87 6.62 -5.26
N ALA A 174 0.54 6.02 -4.12
CA ALA A 174 -0.22 6.67 -3.07
C ALA A 174 0.55 7.85 -2.46
N ALA A 175 1.88 7.74 -2.38
CA ALA A 175 2.76 8.81 -1.91
C ALA A 175 2.69 10.08 -2.77
N ARG A 176 2.18 9.98 -4.00
CA ARG A 176 2.04 11.11 -4.95
C ARG A 176 0.65 11.73 -5.00
N SER A 177 -0.27 11.28 -4.14
CA SER A 177 -1.63 11.84 -4.03
C SER A 177 -1.77 12.88 -2.92
N PHE A 178 -0.66 13.24 -2.27
CA PHE A 178 -0.56 14.25 -1.22
C PHE A 178 0.27 15.46 -1.70
#